data_AF-A0AAJ4E711-F1
#
_entry.id   AF-A0AAJ4E711-F1
#
_cell.length_a   1.000
_cell.length_b   1.000
_cell.length_c   1.000
_cell.angle_alpha   90.00
_cell.angle_beta   90.00
_cell.angle_gamma   90.00
#
_symmetry.space_group_name_H-M   'P 1'
#
loop_
_entity.id
_entity.type
_entity.pdbx_description
1 polymer ?
#
loop_
_entity_poly.entity_id
_entity_poly.type
_entity_poly.pdbx_seq_one_letter_code
_entity_poly.pdbx_strand_id
1 'polypeptide(L)'
;MGIVSGIQWLNGSFMENVEMLEGRPPNDMDVVTFADVSAAIQQSLTADDVQKLTDTEWIKTSYRVDFYINLLSDPPETLIELAAYWYSMWSHRRSQQWKGFLSVKLDPLHDQAAADLLGIRKRELQNE
;
A
#
# COMPACT_ATOMS: atom_id res chain seq x y z
N MET A 1 14.70 7.31 1.29
CA MET A 1 13.32 7.79 1.10
C MET A 1 12.85 8.86 2.10
N GLY A 2 12.72 8.62 3.41
CA GLY A 2 12.36 9.70 4.37
C GLY A 2 10.90 10.18 4.33
N ILE A 3 10.02 9.38 3.71
CA ILE A 3 8.56 9.60 3.69
C ILE A 3 7.99 8.95 4.94
N VAL A 4 7.41 9.76 5.84
CA VAL A 4 7.03 9.31 7.19
C VAL A 4 5.62 9.76 7.59
N SER A 5 4.91 10.48 6.73
CA SER A 5 3.55 10.94 6.98
C SER A 5 2.66 10.71 5.76
N GLY A 6 1.39 10.46 6.01
CA GLY A 6 0.41 10.13 4.97
C GLY A 6 -0.52 9.00 5.41
N ILE A 7 -1.27 8.49 4.44
CA ILE A 7 -2.25 7.43 4.62
C ILE A 7 -2.07 6.41 3.49
N GLN A 8 -2.15 5.13 3.81
CA GLN A 8 -2.22 4.05 2.83
C GLN A 8 -3.58 3.38 2.89
N TRP A 9 -4.14 3.09 1.72
CA TRP A 9 -5.25 2.14 1.60
C TRP A 9 -4.68 0.83 1.07
N LEU A 10 -5.04 -0.27 1.73
CA LEU A 10 -4.59 -1.62 1.44
C LEU A 10 -5.79 -2.46 0.98
N ASN A 11 -5.63 -3.13 -0.16
CA ASN A 11 -6.66 -3.95 -0.77
C ASN A 11 -6.05 -5.17 -1.49
N GLY A 12 -6.82 -5.78 -2.39
CA GLY A 12 -6.40 -6.90 -3.20
C GLY A 12 -6.75 -8.24 -2.59
N SER A 13 -6.40 -9.30 -3.31
CA SER A 13 -6.75 -10.67 -2.92
C SER A 13 -6.20 -11.06 -1.55
N PHE A 14 -5.07 -10.48 -1.15
CA PHE A 14 -4.51 -10.62 0.19
C PHE A 14 -5.45 -10.16 1.31
N MET A 15 -6.24 -9.10 1.07
CA MET A 15 -7.15 -8.52 2.06
C MET A 15 -8.55 -9.15 2.05
N GLU A 16 -8.82 -10.11 1.16
CA GLU A 16 -10.16 -10.59 0.87
C GLU A 16 -10.50 -11.98 1.43
N ASN A 17 -9.60 -12.60 2.19
CA ASN A 17 -9.73 -13.98 2.69
C ASN A 17 -10.04 -14.98 1.55
N VAL A 18 -9.37 -14.82 0.41
CA VAL A 18 -9.62 -15.60 -0.82
C VAL A 18 -9.29 -17.07 -0.68
N GLU A 19 -8.46 -17.46 0.27
CA GLU A 19 -8.18 -18.87 0.56
C GLU A 19 -9.44 -19.61 1.03
N MET A 20 -10.19 -18.99 1.93
CA MET A 20 -11.47 -19.53 2.42
C MET A 20 -12.60 -19.37 1.40
N LEU A 21 -12.67 -18.22 0.71
CA LEU A 21 -13.79 -17.88 -0.16
C LEU A 21 -13.69 -18.49 -1.57
N GLU A 22 -12.47 -18.67 -2.08
CA GLU A 22 -12.19 -19.06 -3.45
C GLU A 22 -11.27 -20.29 -3.57
N GLY A 23 -10.76 -20.82 -2.45
CA GLY A 23 -9.95 -22.04 -2.45
C GLY A 23 -8.59 -21.89 -3.12
N ARG A 24 -8.06 -20.67 -3.20
CA ARG A 24 -6.77 -20.35 -3.82
C ARG A 24 -5.96 -19.40 -2.95
N PRO A 25 -4.61 -19.42 -3.02
CA PRO A 25 -3.80 -18.44 -2.31
C PRO A 25 -4.04 -17.02 -2.83
N PRO A 26 -3.78 -15.99 -2.00
CA PRO A 26 -3.73 -14.61 -2.48
C PRO A 26 -2.60 -14.45 -3.50
N ASN A 27 -2.82 -13.57 -4.48
CA ASN A 27 -1.89 -13.31 -5.57
C ASN A 27 -0.96 -12.14 -5.23
N ASP A 28 -1.58 -10.96 -5.09
CA ASP A 28 -0.99 -9.65 -4.86
C ASP A 28 -1.80 -8.84 -3.84
N MET A 29 -1.14 -7.81 -3.31
CA MET A 29 -1.73 -6.75 -2.50
C MET A 29 -1.79 -5.47 -3.33
N ASP A 30 -2.89 -4.75 -3.27
CA ASP A 30 -3.00 -3.42 -3.87
C ASP A 30 -2.76 -2.35 -2.79
N VAL A 31 -1.96 -1.33 -3.10
CA VAL A 31 -1.64 -0.25 -2.16
C VAL A 31 -1.72 1.09 -2.87
N VAL A 32 -2.58 1.98 -2.35
CA VAL A 32 -2.57 3.40 -2.73
C VAL A 32 -2.04 4.18 -1.53
N THR A 33 -1.08 5.05 -1.77
CA THR A 33 -0.50 5.92 -0.75
C THR A 33 -0.83 7.37 -1.08
N PHE A 34 -1.37 8.09 -0.11
CA PHE A 34 -1.46 9.55 -0.11
C PHE A 34 -0.36 10.06 0.84
N ALA A 35 0.79 10.40 0.27
CA ALA A 35 1.99 10.72 1.03
C ALA A 35 2.10 12.23 1.26
N ASP A 36 2.41 12.62 2.50
CA ASP A 36 2.81 13.98 2.82
C ASP A 36 4.34 14.05 2.72
N VAL A 37 4.81 14.59 1.61
CA VAL A 37 6.24 14.63 1.27
C VAL A 37 6.69 16.07 1.10
N SER A 38 7.51 16.55 2.04
CA SER A 38 8.09 17.89 1.94
C SER A 38 8.96 18.05 0.70
N ALA A 39 9.04 19.27 0.15
CA ALA A 39 9.89 19.56 -1.01
C ALA A 39 11.37 19.18 -0.78
N ALA A 40 11.88 19.34 0.45
CA ALA A 40 13.24 18.94 0.81
C ALA A 40 13.45 17.42 0.67
N ILE A 41 12.47 16.62 1.11
CA ILE A 41 12.53 15.16 0.95
C ILE A 41 12.46 14.79 -0.53
N GLN A 42 11.53 15.37 -1.31
CA GLN A 42 11.43 15.12 -2.75
C GLN A 42 12.74 15.39 -3.49
N GLN A 43 13.41 16.51 -3.16
CA GLN A 43 14.71 16.87 -3.75
C GLN A 43 15.86 15.97 -3.30
N SER A 44 15.73 15.31 -2.14
CA SER A 44 16.75 14.39 -1.61
C SER A 44 16.64 12.97 -2.16
N LEU A 45 15.54 12.64 -2.86
CA LEU A 45 15.33 11.30 -3.41
C LEU A 45 16.37 11.00 -4.49
N THR A 46 17.02 9.85 -4.38
CA THR A 46 17.89 9.32 -5.42
C THR A 46 17.06 8.69 -6.55
N ALA A 47 17.69 8.40 -7.70
CA ALA A 47 17.02 7.67 -8.78
C ALA A 47 16.50 6.29 -8.33
N ASP A 48 17.23 5.60 -7.45
CA ASP A 48 16.81 4.31 -6.87
C ASP A 48 15.61 4.47 -5.92
N ASP A 49 15.59 5.54 -5.11
CA ASP A 49 14.41 5.86 -4.28
C ASP A 49 13.18 6.11 -5.17
N VAL A 50 13.33 6.87 -6.26
CA VAL A 50 12.22 7.15 -7.20
C VAL A 50 11.76 5.87 -7.88
N GLN A 51 12.66 5.00 -8.34
CA GLN A 51 12.30 3.72 -8.94
C GLN A 51 11.43 2.89 -7.99
N LYS A 52 11.79 2.80 -6.71
CA LYS A 52 11.03 2.08 -5.68
C LYS A 52 9.65 2.66 -5.38
N LEU A 53 9.38 3.89 -5.84
CA LEU A 53 8.10 4.57 -5.64
C LEU A 53 7.24 4.59 -6.91
N THR A 54 7.82 4.44 -8.10
CA THR A 54 7.10 4.67 -9.37
C THR A 54 7.21 3.55 -10.40
N ASP A 55 8.19 2.63 -10.30
CA ASP A 55 8.35 1.51 -11.22
C ASP A 55 7.42 0.35 -10.80
N THR A 56 6.17 0.41 -11.24
CA THR A 56 5.12 -0.53 -10.82
C THR A 56 5.46 -1.98 -11.16
N GLU A 57 6.12 -2.25 -12.29
CA GLU A 57 6.52 -3.59 -12.70
C GLU A 57 7.63 -4.15 -11.79
N TRP A 58 8.63 -3.34 -11.47
CA TRP A 58 9.68 -3.74 -10.54
C TRP A 58 9.13 -3.97 -9.13
N ILE A 59 8.23 -3.09 -8.65
CA ILE A 59 7.59 -3.23 -7.33
C ILE A 59 6.74 -4.50 -7.28
N LYS A 60 5.90 -4.74 -8.30
CA LYS A 60 5.05 -5.94 -8.39
C LYS A 60 5.88 -7.21 -8.42
N THR A 61 6.98 -7.23 -9.18
CA THR A 61 7.87 -8.39 -9.25
C THR A 61 8.62 -8.63 -7.94
N SER A 62 9.08 -7.57 -7.28
CA SER A 62 9.91 -7.66 -6.07
C SER A 62 9.08 -7.96 -4.81
N TYR A 63 7.87 -7.40 -4.72
CA TYR A 63 7.06 -7.42 -3.50
C TYR A 63 5.66 -8.01 -3.66
N ARG A 64 5.22 -8.33 -4.88
CA ARG A 64 3.82 -8.73 -5.17
C ARG A 64 2.81 -7.66 -4.75
N VAL A 65 3.18 -6.39 -4.97
CA VAL A 65 2.35 -5.24 -4.65
C VAL A 65 2.06 -4.44 -5.92
N ASP A 66 0.79 -4.16 -6.18
CA ASP A 66 0.36 -3.13 -7.13
C ASP A 66 0.33 -1.78 -6.38
N PHE A 67 1.39 -1.00 -6.57
CA PHE A 67 1.64 0.21 -5.78
C PHE A 67 1.35 1.48 -6.57
N TYR A 68 0.66 2.41 -5.91
CA TYR A 68 0.34 3.73 -6.42
C TYR A 68 0.62 4.78 -5.34
N ILE A 69 1.22 5.90 -5.71
CA ILE A 69 1.51 7.01 -4.81
C ILE A 69 0.98 8.32 -5.38
N ASN A 70 0.31 9.09 -4.52
CA ASN A 70 -0.21 10.42 -4.77
C ASN A 70 0.33 11.34 -3.68
N LEU A 71 0.59 12.60 -4.01
CA LEU A 71 1.15 13.54 -3.04
C LEU A 71 0.03 14.37 -2.42
N LEU A 72 0.00 14.48 -1.09
CA LEU A 72 -0.97 15.35 -0.40
C LEU A 72 -0.74 16.84 -0.68
N SER A 73 0.36 17.19 -1.35
CA SER A 73 0.61 18.52 -1.89
C SER A 73 -0.07 18.79 -3.24
N ASP A 74 -0.68 17.78 -3.87
CA ASP A 74 -1.43 17.94 -5.12
C ASP A 74 -2.67 18.81 -4.91
N PRO A 75 -3.21 19.46 -5.96
CA PRO A 75 -4.39 20.30 -5.84
C PRO A 75 -5.58 19.56 -5.20
N PRO A 76 -6.40 20.22 -4.36
CA PRO A 76 -7.53 19.59 -3.69
C PRO A 76 -8.50 18.90 -4.65
N GLU A 77 -8.74 19.47 -5.83
CA GLU A 77 -9.62 18.92 -6.87
C GLU A 77 -9.09 17.55 -7.34
N THR A 78 -7.78 17.46 -7.61
CA THR A 78 -7.11 16.21 -7.99
C THR A 78 -7.19 15.17 -6.87
N LEU A 79 -6.98 15.57 -5.62
CA LEU A 79 -7.08 14.67 -4.47
C LEU A 79 -8.50 14.12 -4.28
N ILE A 80 -9.52 14.96 -4.46
CA ILE A 80 -10.93 14.55 -4.40
C ILE A 80 -11.26 13.55 -5.51
N GLU A 81 -10.82 13.82 -6.74
CA GLU A 81 -11.04 12.92 -7.89
C GLU A 81 -10.35 11.56 -7.67
N LEU A 82 -9.09 11.56 -7.23
CA LEU A 82 -8.35 10.34 -6.92
C LEU A 82 -8.99 9.55 -5.77
N ALA A 83 -9.37 10.22 -4.69
CA ALA A 83 -10.05 9.57 -3.56
C ALA A 83 -11.39 8.94 -4.01
N ALA A 84 -12.18 9.65 -4.81
CA ALA A 84 -13.44 9.15 -5.34
C ALA A 84 -13.24 7.95 -6.29
N TYR A 85 -12.22 8.02 -7.16
CA TYR A 85 -11.84 6.94 -8.06
C TYR A 85 -11.47 5.67 -7.30
N TRP A 86 -10.49 5.75 -6.39
CA TRP A 86 -10.02 4.61 -5.62
C TRP A 86 -11.11 4.03 -4.73
N TYR A 87 -11.87 4.88 -4.03
CA TYR A 87 -13.02 4.43 -3.25
C TYR A 87 -14.02 3.65 -4.11
N SER A 88 -14.38 4.17 -5.28
CA SER A 88 -15.35 3.51 -6.17
C SER A 88 -14.84 2.16 -6.68
N MET A 89 -13.56 2.10 -7.07
CA MET A 89 -12.93 0.88 -7.57
C MET A 89 -12.76 -0.18 -6.48
N TRP A 90 -12.41 0.22 -5.27
CA TRP A 90 -11.99 -0.70 -4.21
C TRP A 90 -13.08 -1.10 -3.24
N SER A 91 -14.24 -0.43 -3.27
CA SER A 91 -15.38 -0.75 -2.39
C SER A 91 -16.23 -1.93 -2.87
N HIS A 92 -15.86 -2.58 -3.96
CA HIS A 92 -16.63 -3.69 -4.53
C HIS A 92 -15.75 -4.84 -5.00
N ARG A 93 -16.27 -6.06 -4.87
CA ARG A 93 -15.74 -7.23 -5.58
C ARG A 93 -16.19 -7.20 -7.04
N ARG A 94 -15.55 -7.99 -7.90
CA ARG A 94 -16.00 -8.20 -9.29
C ARG A 94 -17.43 -8.77 -9.38
N SER A 95 -17.87 -9.47 -8.34
CA SER A 95 -19.24 -9.95 -8.16
C SER A 95 -20.24 -8.88 -7.70
N GLN A 96 -19.83 -7.60 -7.65
CA GLN A 96 -20.63 -6.45 -7.19
C GLN A 96 -21.00 -6.45 -5.71
N GLN A 97 -20.48 -7.41 -4.94
CA GLN A 97 -20.62 -7.39 -3.49
C GLN A 97 -19.79 -6.26 -2.90
N TRP A 98 -20.39 -5.52 -1.96
CA TRP A 98 -19.69 -4.50 -1.19
C TRP A 98 -18.55 -5.15 -0.39
N LYS A 99 -17.39 -4.52 -0.45
CA LYS A 99 -16.26 -4.79 0.44
C LYS A 99 -15.65 -3.47 0.89
N GLY A 100 -14.90 -3.50 1.98
CA GLY A 100 -14.04 -2.39 2.36
C GLY A 100 -12.62 -2.58 1.85
N PHE A 101 -11.77 -1.66 2.24
CA PHE A 101 -10.32 -1.74 2.21
C PHE A 101 -9.78 -1.20 3.53
N LEU A 102 -8.56 -1.57 3.90
CA LEU A 102 -7.98 -1.13 5.16
C LEU A 102 -7.28 0.21 4.95
N SER A 103 -7.57 1.19 5.81
CA SER A 103 -6.85 2.47 5.83
C SER A 103 -5.90 2.51 7.02
N VAL A 104 -4.61 2.74 6.76
CA VAL A 104 -3.56 2.83 7.78
C VAL A 104 -2.81 4.15 7.64
N LYS A 105 -2.40 4.75 8.76
CA LYS A 105 -1.54 5.93 8.74
C LYS A 105 -0.08 5.52 8.60
N LEU A 106 0.68 6.30 7.83
CA LEU A 106 2.13 6.27 7.94
C LEU A 106 2.50 6.98 9.25
N ASP A 107 2.93 6.20 10.23
CA ASP A 107 3.28 6.68 11.57
C ASP A 107 4.50 5.90 12.11
N PRO A 108 5.70 6.51 12.09
CA PRO A 108 6.94 5.86 12.50
C PRO A 108 6.95 5.38 13.95
N LEU A 109 6.04 5.89 14.80
CA LEU A 109 5.92 5.43 16.19
C LEU A 109 5.62 3.93 16.29
N HIS A 110 5.06 3.33 15.24
CA HIS A 110 4.70 1.92 15.19
C HIS A 110 5.72 1.04 14.45
N ASP A 111 6.75 1.63 13.83
CA ASP A 111 7.68 0.89 12.97
C ASP A 111 8.46 -0.18 13.73
N GLN A 112 8.90 0.12 14.95
CA GLN A 112 9.64 -0.85 15.77
C GLN A 112 8.74 -2.05 16.13
N ALA A 113 7.50 -1.81 16.54
CA ALA A 113 6.56 -2.87 16.86
C ALA A 113 6.23 -3.73 15.63
N ALA A 114 6.07 -3.11 14.46
CA ALA A 114 5.87 -3.82 13.20
C ALA A 114 7.08 -4.68 12.81
N ALA A 115 8.30 -4.15 12.96
CA ALA A 115 9.53 -4.88 12.70
C ALA A 115 9.72 -6.08 13.63
N ASP A 116 9.39 -5.93 14.92
CA ASP A 116 9.45 -7.00 15.91
C ASP A 116 8.47 -8.13 15.55
N LEU A 117 7.23 -7.79 15.21
CA LEU A 117 6.21 -8.75 14.76
C LEU A 117 6.65 -9.48 13.48
N LEU A 118 7.23 -8.78 12.52
CA LEU A 118 7.76 -9.38 11.30
C LEU A 118 8.90 -10.37 11.62
N GLY A 119 9.78 -10.00 12.56
CA GLY A 119 10.86 -10.88 13.03
C GLY A 119 10.33 -12.15 13.70
N ILE A 120 9.25 -12.06 14.48
CA ILE A 120 8.57 -13.22 15.08
C ILE A 120 8.01 -14.11 13.97
N ARG A 121 7.25 -13.56 13.01
CA ARG A 121 6.66 -14.34 11.91
C ARG A 121 7.69 -15.05 11.04
N LYS A 122 8.83 -14.40 10.75
CA LYS A 122 9.92 -15.05 10.01
C LYS A 122 10.49 -16.27 10.73
N ARG A 123 10.59 -16.24 12.06
CA ARG A 123 11.05 -17.39 12.85
C ARG A 123 10.03 -18.52 12.89
N GLU A 124 8.74 -18.20 12.97
CA GLU A 124 7.67 -19.20 12.92
C GLU A 124 7.69 -19.98 11.60
N LEU A 125 7.77 -19.27 10.47
CA LEU A 125 7.85 -19.88 9.13
C LEU A 125 9.11 -20.73 8.89
N GLN A 126 10.18 -20.53 9.67
CA GLN A 126 11.38 -21.37 9.60
C GLN A 126 11.24 -22.68 10.36
N ASN A 127 10.26 -22.77 11.27
CA ASN A 127 10.01 -23.92 12.12
C ASN A 127 8.79 -24.75 11.67
N GLU A 128 8.10 -24.32 10.61
CA GLU A 128 7.05 -25.06 9.89
C GLU A 128 7.65 -25.86 8.72
#